data_AF-A0A452Z729-F1
#
_entry.id   AF-A0A452Z729-F1
#
_cell.length_a   1.000
_cell.length_b   1.000
_cell.length_c   1.000
_cell.angle_alpha   90.00
_cell.angle_beta   90.00
_cell.angle_gamma   90.00
#
_symmetry.space_group_name_H-M   'P 1'
#
loop_
_entity.id
_entity.type
_entity.pdbx_description
1 polymer ?
#
loop_
_entity_poly.entity_id
_entity_poly.type
_entity_poly.pdbx_seq_one_letter_code
_entity_poly.pdbx_strand_id
1 'polypeptide(L)'
;MAEPSKVIHIRNVGHEITEADLLQLLQPFGSVSKLVMLRGKNQALLQMQDIHSSVSALQYYSGVQPSVRGKACLHAIFIPSRTYH
;
A
#
# COMPACT_ATOMS: atom_id res chain seq x y z
N MET A 1 1.44 -1.25 -18.79
CA MET A 1 0.20 -1.14 -17.98
C MET A 1 0.39 -2.02 -16.77
N ALA A 2 0.28 -1.47 -15.56
CA ALA A 2 0.39 -2.26 -14.33
C ALA A 2 -0.75 -3.29 -14.30
N GLU A 3 -0.42 -4.57 -14.19
CA GLU A 3 -1.44 -5.61 -13.99
C GLU A 3 -2.16 -5.35 -12.66
N PRO A 4 -3.50 -5.36 -12.63
CA PRO A 4 -4.25 -5.13 -11.42
C PRO A 4 -3.98 -6.26 -10.44
N SER A 5 -3.32 -5.95 -9.33
CA SER A 5 -2.92 -6.91 -8.32
C SER A 5 -3.67 -6.66 -7.02
N LYS A 6 -3.84 -7.68 -6.18
CA LYS A 6 -4.42 -7.47 -4.82
C LYS A 6 -3.41 -6.89 -3.85
N VAL A 7 -2.13 -6.87 -4.22
CA VAL A 7 -1.01 -6.48 -3.37
C VAL A 7 -0.45 -5.14 -3.80
N ILE A 8 -0.50 -4.19 -2.88
CA ILE A 8 0.08 -2.86 -2.95
C ILE A 8 1.42 -2.91 -2.20
N HIS A 9 2.50 -2.52 -2.88
CA HIS A 9 3.80 -2.35 -2.25
C HIS A 9 4.07 -0.88 -2.03
N ILE A 10 4.27 -0.53 -0.76
CA ILE A 10 4.60 0.79 -0.29
C ILE A 10 6.11 0.83 0.02
N ARG A 11 6.81 1.76 -0.63
CA ARG A 11 8.20 2.12 -0.30
C ARG A 11 8.26 3.42 0.49
N ASN A 12 9.32 3.58 1.29
CA ASN A 12 9.56 4.75 2.15
C ASN A 12 8.56 4.89 3.32
N VAL A 13 8.23 3.76 3.95
CA VAL A 13 7.43 3.72 5.18
C VAL A 13 8.28 4.21 6.35
N GLY A 14 7.92 5.37 6.90
CA GLY A 14 8.57 5.91 8.09
C GLY A 14 8.44 4.94 9.28
N HIS A 15 9.44 4.90 10.15
CA HIS A 15 9.42 4.06 11.38
C HIS A 15 8.23 4.37 12.29
N GLU A 16 7.68 5.58 12.16
CA GLU A 16 6.50 6.05 12.87
C GLU A 16 5.16 5.56 12.31
N ILE A 17 5.15 5.01 11.10
CA ILE A 17 3.94 4.48 10.48
C ILE A 17 3.69 3.09 11.02
N THR A 18 2.50 2.90 11.58
CA THR A 18 2.06 1.61 12.14
C THR A 18 1.07 0.91 11.21
N GLU A 19 0.83 -0.37 11.45
CA GLU A 19 -0.20 -1.13 10.73
C GLU A 19 -1.57 -0.48 10.86
N ALA A 20 -1.87 0.10 12.02
CA ALA A 20 -3.12 0.81 12.25
C ALA A 20 -3.28 2.02 11.33
N ASP A 21 -2.23 2.82 11.10
CA ASP A 21 -2.27 3.96 10.16
C ASP A 21 -2.57 3.51 8.72
N LEU A 22 -1.90 2.45 8.26
CA LEU A 22 -2.14 1.89 6.93
C LEU A 22 -3.55 1.30 6.81
N LEU A 23 -4.03 0.60 7.84
CA LEU A 23 -5.40 0.08 7.88
C LEU A 23 -6.42 1.22 7.84
N GLN A 24 -6.18 2.31 8.57
CA GLN A 24 -7.07 3.47 8.59
C GLN A 24 -7.08 4.22 7.25
N LEU A 25 -5.92 4.31 6.58
CA LEU A 25 -5.80 4.85 5.23
C LEU A 25 -6.62 4.06 4.21
N LEU A 26 -6.67 2.73 4.39
CA LEU A 26 -7.33 1.82 3.45
C LEU A 26 -8.75 1.44 3.82
N GLN A 27 -9.15 1.71 5.06
CA GLN A 27 -10.50 1.56 5.59
C GLN A 27 -11.60 2.10 4.64
N PRO A 28 -11.48 3.31 4.05
CA PRO A 28 -12.48 3.81 3.11
C PRO A 28 -12.49 3.11 1.74
N PHE A 29 -11.41 2.40 1.38
CA PHE A 29 -11.31 1.67 0.11
C PHE A 29 -11.77 0.22 0.23
N GLY A 30 -11.61 -0.39 1.41
CA GLY A 30 -12.08 -1.73 1.72
C GLY A 30 -11.26 -2.43 2.79
N SER A 31 -11.60 -3.70 3.04
CA SER A 31 -10.89 -4.52 4.02
C SER A 31 -9.54 -4.99 3.50
N VAL A 32 -8.53 -4.86 4.36
CA VAL A 32 -7.19 -5.40 4.13
C VAL A 32 -7.17 -6.85 4.58
N SER A 33 -6.84 -7.77 3.68
CA SER A 33 -6.75 -9.20 3.98
C SER A 33 -5.42 -9.56 4.64
N LYS A 34 -4.33 -8.91 4.23
CA LYS A 34 -3.00 -9.16 4.81
C LYS A 34 -2.15 -7.91 4.77
N LEU A 35 -1.38 -7.68 5.82
CA LEU A 35 -0.42 -6.58 5.88
C LEU A 35 0.91 -7.14 6.37
N VAL A 36 2.01 -6.75 5.70
CA VAL A 36 3.37 -7.13 6.06
C VAL A 36 4.24 -5.89 6.09
N MET A 37 4.75 -5.52 7.26
CA MET A 37 5.70 -4.42 7.41
C MET A 37 7.14 -4.91 7.43
N LEU A 38 7.95 -4.38 6.53
CA LEU A 38 9.39 -4.61 6.44
C LEU A 38 10.12 -3.42 7.08
N ARG A 39 10.16 -3.40 8.42
CA ARG A 39 10.83 -2.33 9.18
C ARG A 39 12.32 -2.20 8.85
N GLY A 40 12.99 -3.31 8.52
CA GLY A 40 14.41 -3.30 8.12
C GLY A 40 14.70 -2.66 6.76
N LYS A 41 13.69 -2.47 5.90
CA LYS A 41 13.84 -1.84 4.58
C LYS A 41 12.95 -0.61 4.38
N ASN A 42 12.23 -0.19 5.43
CA ASN A 42 11.24 0.89 5.33
C ASN A 42 10.22 0.64 4.21
N GLN A 43 9.78 -0.62 4.10
CA GLN A 43 8.79 -1.06 3.12
C GLN A 43 7.58 -1.64 3.83
N ALA A 44 6.42 -1.59 3.18
CA ALA A 44 5.26 -2.35 3.60
C ALA A 44 4.58 -2.96 2.38
N LEU A 45 4.04 -4.15 2.56
CA LEU A 45 3.22 -4.85 1.59
C LEU A 45 1.84 -4.94 2.18
N LEU A 46 0.85 -4.61 1.37
CA LEU A 46 -0.53 -4.61 1.80
C LEU A 46 -1.37 -5.32 0.76
N GLN A 47 -2.10 -6.32 1.20
CA GLN A 47 -2.98 -7.13 0.40
C GLN A 47 -4.43 -6.79 0.74
N MET A 48 -5.16 -6.23 -0.21
CA MET A 48 -6.59 -6.00 -0.07
C MET A 48 -7.36 -7.30 -0.26
N GLN A 49 -8.56 -7.36 0.30
CA GLN A 49 -9.52 -8.44 0.05
C GLN A 49 -9.89 -8.53 -1.44
N ASP A 50 -10.05 -7.36 -2.09
CA ASP A 50 -10.53 -7.22 -3.45
C ASP A 50 -9.56 -6.43 -4.36
N ILE A 51 -9.52 -6.81 -5.64
CA ILE A 51 -8.69 -6.12 -6.65
C ILE A 51 -9.22 -4.70 -6.87
N HIS A 52 -10.54 -4.50 -6.92
CA HIS A 52 -11.13 -3.18 -7.12
C HIS A 52 -10.77 -2.22 -5.99
N SER A 53 -10.80 -2.68 -4.74
CA SER A 53 -10.33 -1.88 -3.60
C SER A 53 -8.86 -1.48 -3.75
N SER A 54 -8.03 -2.40 -4.23
CA SER A 54 -6.60 -2.16 -4.48
C SER A 54 -6.39 -1.11 -5.57
N VAL A 55 -7.15 -1.22 -6.67
CA VAL A 55 -7.10 -0.31 -7.81
C VAL A 55 -7.58 1.08 -7.41
N SER A 56 -8.69 1.20 -6.68
CA SER A 56 -9.20 2.48 -6.20
C SER A 56 -8.21 3.17 -5.26
N ALA A 57 -7.61 2.43 -4.33
CA ALA A 57 -6.57 2.96 -3.44
C ALA A 57 -5.35 3.46 -4.25
N LEU A 58 -4.87 2.67 -5.19
CA LEU A 58 -3.71 3.03 -5.99
C LEU A 58 -4.00 4.21 -6.94
N GLN A 59 -5.18 4.27 -7.53
CA GLN A 59 -5.63 5.41 -8.33
C GLN A 59 -5.67 6.70 -7.50
N TYR A 60 -6.21 6.62 -6.29
CA TYR A 60 -6.24 7.76 -5.37
C TYR A 60 -4.82 8.21 -5.00
N TYR A 61 -3.94 7.28 -4.62
CA TYR A 61 -2.55 7.59 -4.27
C TYR A 61 -1.65 7.88 -5.48
N SER A 62 -2.11 7.62 -6.71
CA SER A 62 -1.40 8.00 -7.93
C SER A 62 -1.50 9.51 -8.18
N GLY A 63 -2.58 10.16 -7.73
CA GLY A 63 -2.75 11.61 -7.81
C GLY A 63 -2.40 12.35 -6.53
N VAL A 64 -2.50 11.66 -5.38
CA VAL A 64 -2.22 12.22 -4.06
C VAL A 64 -1.02 11.50 -3.47
N GLN A 65 0.10 12.20 -3.28
CA GLN A 65 1.18 11.69 -2.42
C GLN A 65 0.70 11.82 -0.97
N PRO A 66 0.29 10.74 -0.29
CA PRO A 66 -0.14 10.88 1.08
C PRO A 66 1.08 11.22 1.92
N SER A 67 0.95 12.28 2.70
CA SER A 67 1.98 12.69 3.65
C SER A 67 1.53 12.24 5.02
N VAL A 68 2.06 11.10 5.47
CA VAL A 68 1.80 10.63 6.85
C VAL A 68 2.75 11.39 7.76
N ARG A 69 2.19 12.23 8.65
CA ARG A 69 2.92 13.03 9.64
C ARG A 69 3.99 13.98 9.05
N GLY A 70 3.72 14.55 7.88
CA GLY A 70 4.56 15.59 7.26
C GLY A 70 5.74 15.09 6.44
N LYS A 71 5.90 13.78 6.29
CA LYS A 71 6.83 13.16 5.32
C LYS A 71 6.05 12.57 4.15
N ALA A 72 6.53 12.83 2.93
CA ALA A 72 6.02 12.18 1.73
C ALA A 72 6.20 10.67 1.88
N CYS A 73 5.11 9.98 2.19
CA CYS A 73 5.11 8.58 2.56
C CYS A 73 4.03 7.90 1.74
N LEU A 74 4.36 7.56 0.50
CA LEU A 74 3.90 6.37 -0.22
C LEU A 74 4.41 6.52 -1.64
N HIS A 75 5.33 5.64 -2.05
CA HIS A 75 5.35 5.23 -3.44
C HIS A 75 4.64 3.88 -3.49
N ALA A 76 3.32 3.90 -3.68
CA ALA A 76 2.50 2.71 -3.81
C ALA A 76 2.56 2.22 -5.26
N ILE A 77 3.15 1.04 -5.48
CA ILE A 77 3.15 0.35 -6.78
C ILE A 77 2.42 -0.99 -6.67
N PHE A 78 1.75 -1.38 -7.75
CA PHE A 78 1.27 -2.76 -7.87
C PHE A 78 2.46 -3.71 -7.91
N ILE A 79 2.39 -4.79 -7.12
CA ILE A 79 3.28 -5.93 -7.31
C ILE A 79 2.68 -6.79 -8.43
N PRO A 80 3.31 -6.85 -9.62
CA PRO A 80 2.90 -7.83 -10.61
C PRO A 80 3.16 -9.23 -10.04
N SER A 81 2.16 -10.10 -10.14
CA SER A 81 2.18 -11.47 -9.63
C SER A 81 3.30 -12.35 -10.21
N ARG A 82 4.09 -11.84 -11.18
CA ARG A 82 5.18 -12.55 -11.87
C ARG A 82 6.53 -12.58 -11.14
N THR A 83 6.67 -12.07 -9.91
CA THR A 83 7.98 -12.03 -9.22
C THR A 83 8.16 -13.13 -8.14
N TYR A 84 7.34 -14.18 -8.16
CA TYR A 84 7.62 -15.40 -7.39
C TYR A 84 8.02 -16.51 -8.36
N HIS A 85 9.28 -16.49 -8.80
CA HIS A 85 9.94 -17.64 -9.43
C HIS A 85 11.41 -17.66 -9.05
#